data_AF-A0A2G9RSQ0-F1
#
_entry.id   AF-A0A2G9RSQ0-F1
#
_cell.length_a   1.000
_cell.length_b   1.000
_cell.length_c   1.000
_cell.angle_alpha   90.00
_cell.angle_beta   90.00
_cell.angle_gamma   90.00
#
_symmetry.space_group_name_H-M   'P 1'
#
loop_
_entity.id
_entity.type
_entity.pdbx_description
1 polymer ?
#
loop_
_entity_poly.entity_id
_entity_poly.type
_entity_poly.pdbx_seq_one_letter_code
_entity_poly.pdbx_strand_id
1 'polypeptide(L)'
;MILRDGETGKTMWQGAEDLSFPGVEHEARVPKKILKCKSVSREINFASEEEMENFRLEQKVYFKGQCLEEWSFEFGFVMPNSVNTWQSMIEAAPESQMMPANVLT
;
A
#
# COMPACT_ATOMS: atom_id res chain seq x y z
N MET A 1 -8.84 2.53 -1.82
CA MET A 1 -7.69 2.39 -0.90
C MET A 1 -7.53 3.64 -0.03
N ILE A 2 -7.16 3.48 1.24
CA ILE A 2 -6.91 4.57 2.19
C ILE A 2 -5.54 4.36 2.83
N LEU A 3 -4.75 5.43 2.96
CA LEU A 3 -3.49 5.45 3.71
C LEU A 3 -3.65 6.40 4.90
N ARG A 4 -3.30 5.92 6.09
CA ARG A 4 -3.32 6.66 7.35
C ARG A 4 -1.94 6.64 7.98
N ASP A 5 -1.60 7.70 8.70
CA ASP A 5 -0.48 7.68 9.63
C ASP A 5 -0.76 6.61 10.70
N GLY A 6 0.17 5.67 10.88
CA GLY A 6 -0.03 4.50 11.74
C GLY A 6 -0.04 4.81 13.24
N GLU A 7 0.57 5.92 13.67
CA GLU A 7 0.55 6.33 15.08
C GLU A 7 -0.71 7.14 15.41
N THR A 8 -1.13 8.03 14.51
CA THR A 8 -2.21 9.00 14.77
C THR A 8 -3.56 8.61 14.17
N GLY A 9 -3.60 7.64 13.26
CA GLY A 9 -4.80 7.26 12.50
C GLY A 9 -5.28 8.31 11.50
N LYS A 10 -4.54 9.42 11.34
CA LYS A 10 -4.89 10.53 10.45
C LYS A 10 -4.79 10.09 9.00
N THR A 11 -5.85 10.33 8.22
CA THR A 11 -5.82 10.07 6.78
C THR A 11 -4.78 10.94 6.08
N MET A 12 -3.88 10.27 5.37
CA MET A 12 -2.82 10.89 4.58
C MET A 12 -3.21 10.91 3.10
N TRP A 13 -3.85 9.86 2.62
CA TRP A 13 -4.32 9.78 1.23
C TRP A 13 -5.51 8.83 1.13
N GLN A 14 -6.39 9.07 0.16
CA GLN A 14 -7.50 8.21 -0.18
C GLN A 14 -7.73 8.27 -1.69
N GLY A 15 -7.92 7.09 -2.29
CA GLY A 15 -8.29 6.93 -3.70
C GLY A 15 -9.39 5.89 -3.85
N ALA A 16 -10.31 6.14 -4.78
CA ALA A 16 -11.43 5.25 -5.09
C ALA A 16 -11.20 4.44 -6.38
N GLU A 17 -10.13 4.72 -7.11
CA GLU A 17 -9.78 4.02 -8.35
C GLU A 17 -9.23 2.61 -8.08
N ASP A 18 -9.46 1.70 -9.03
CA ASP A 18 -8.89 0.36 -9.00
C ASP A 18 -7.46 0.36 -9.54
N LEU A 19 -6.51 0.48 -8.62
CA LEU A 19 -5.08 0.47 -8.93
C LEU A 19 -4.51 -0.94 -9.15
N SER A 20 -5.35 -1.99 -9.11
CA SER A 20 -4.91 -3.37 -9.37
C SER A 20 -4.95 -3.75 -10.86
N PHE A 21 -5.60 -2.92 -11.70
CA PHE A 21 -5.75 -3.21 -13.12
C PHE A 21 -4.38 -3.26 -13.84
N PRO A 22 -4.02 -4.38 -14.49
CA PRO A 22 -2.70 -4.55 -15.09
C PRO A 22 -2.59 -3.86 -16.46
N GLY A 23 -1.35 -3.69 -16.93
CA GLY A 23 -1.06 -3.21 -18.29
C GLY A 23 -1.15 -1.69 -18.48
N VAL A 24 -1.43 -0.95 -17.41
CA VAL A 24 -1.40 0.52 -17.39
C VAL A 24 -0.56 1.00 -16.21
N GLU A 25 0.05 2.17 -16.37
CA GLU A 25 0.72 2.86 -15.27
C GLU A 25 -0.30 3.74 -14.55
N HIS A 26 -0.49 3.51 -13.25
CA HIS A 26 -1.38 4.28 -12.41
C HIS A 26 -0.60 5.38 -11.66
N GLU A 27 -1.21 6.54 -11.46
CA GLU A 27 -0.61 7.66 -10.72
C GLU A 27 -1.32 7.89 -9.38
N ALA A 28 -0.56 8.00 -8.29
CA ALA A 28 -1.08 8.38 -6.97
C ALA A 28 -0.32 9.58 -6.40
N ARG A 29 -1.03 10.69 -6.14
CA ARG A 29 -0.46 11.91 -5.53
C ARG A 29 -0.60 11.88 -4.02
N VAL A 30 0.38 11.28 -3.35
CA VAL A 30 0.44 11.22 -1.87
C VAL A 30 1.15 12.44 -1.28
N PRO A 31 0.75 12.95 -0.10
CA PRO A 31 1.39 14.13 0.48
C PRO A 31 2.77 13.78 1.05
N LYS A 32 3.78 14.62 0.77
CA LYS A 32 5.19 14.43 1.19
C LYS A 32 5.38 14.12 2.69
N LYS A 33 4.48 14.63 3.55
CA LYS A 33 4.49 14.36 5.00
C LYS A 33 4.33 12.87 5.35
N ILE A 34 3.84 12.02 4.44
CA ILE A 34 3.72 10.57 4.67
C ILE A 34 5.09 9.92 4.91
N LEU A 35 6.17 10.47 4.32
CA LEU A 35 7.55 9.99 4.51
C LEU A 35 8.09 10.26 5.91
N LYS A 36 7.36 11.01 6.74
CA LYS A 36 7.71 11.27 8.15
C LYS A 36 6.97 10.35 9.11
N CYS A 37 6.02 9.55 8.63
CA CYS A 37 5.31 8.59 9.46
C CYS A 37 6.26 7.44 9.80
N LYS A 38 6.31 7.03 11.07
CA LYS A 38 7.05 5.82 11.47
C LYS A 38 6.44 4.56 10.89
N SER A 39 5.12 4.58 10.71
CA SER A 39 4.38 3.54 10.02
C SER A 39 3.18 4.12 9.30
N VAL A 40 2.73 3.44 8.25
CA VAL A 40 1.54 3.79 7.48
C VAL A 40 0.57 2.62 7.58
N SER A 41 -0.62 2.89 8.09
CA SER A 41 -1.73 1.94 8.02
C SER A 41 -2.40 2.07 6.64
N ARG A 42 -2.51 0.95 5.93
CA ARG A 42 -3.16 0.87 4.63
C ARG A 42 -4.45 0.08 4.76
N GLU A 43 -5.52 0.59 4.19
CA GLU A 43 -6.81 -0.09 4.05
C GLU A 43 -7.15 -0.26 2.57
N ILE A 44 -7.39 -1.50 2.15
CA ILE A 44 -7.84 -1.86 0.81
C ILE A 44 -9.22 -2.45 0.93
N ASN A 45 -10.18 -1.92 0.17
CA ASN A 45 -11.46 -2.57 -0.03
C ASN A 45 -11.43 -3.25 -1.40
N PHE A 46 -11.78 -4.54 -1.46
CA PHE A 46 -11.81 -5.32 -2.68
C PHE A 46 -12.98 -6.29 -2.67
N ALA A 47 -13.41 -6.70 -3.86
CA ALA A 47 -14.41 -7.74 -4.06
C ALA A 47 -13.80 -8.90 -4.83
N SER A 48 -14.33 -10.10 -4.64
CA SER A 48 -13.99 -11.27 -5.44
C SER A 48 -15.24 -12.09 -5.71
N GLU A 49 -15.49 -12.42 -6.98
CA GLU A 49 -16.51 -13.39 -7.36
C GLU A 49 -16.04 -14.82 -7.05
N GLU A 50 -14.75 -15.07 -7.27
CA GLU A 50 -14.09 -16.35 -7.05
C GLU A 50 -13.62 -16.54 -5.61
N GLU A 51 -13.58 -17.80 -5.18
CA GLU A 51 -12.94 -18.19 -3.92
C GLU A 51 -11.42 -18.17 -4.06
N MET A 52 -10.71 -17.79 -2.99
CA MET A 52 -9.26 -17.91 -2.91
C MET A 52 -8.82 -18.48 -1.57
N GLU A 53 -7.92 -19.47 -1.59
CA GLU A 53 -7.45 -20.13 -0.36
C GLU A 53 -6.39 -19.31 0.38
N ASN A 54 -5.49 -18.66 -0.37
CA ASN A 54 -4.37 -17.91 0.19
C ASN A 54 -4.11 -16.64 -0.61
N PHE A 55 -5.06 -15.71 -0.56
CA PHE A 55 -4.91 -14.41 -1.18
C PHE A 55 -3.83 -13.60 -0.45
N ARG A 56 -2.87 -13.06 -1.22
CA ARG A 56 -1.69 -12.37 -0.70
C ARG A 56 -1.16 -11.35 -1.71
N LEU A 57 -0.36 -10.41 -1.23
CA LEU A 57 0.26 -9.34 -2.01
C LEU A 57 1.77 -9.33 -1.79
N GLU A 58 2.53 -9.43 -2.87
CA GLU A 58 3.95 -9.07 -2.90
C GLU A 58 4.08 -7.70 -3.55
N GLN A 59 4.70 -6.74 -2.85
CA GLN A 59 4.84 -5.37 -3.34
C GLN A 59 6.30 -4.96 -3.30
N LYS A 60 6.80 -4.47 -4.43
CA LYS A 60 8.17 -3.97 -4.57
C LYS A 60 8.15 -2.46 -4.81
N VAL A 61 9.02 -1.74 -4.11
CA VAL A 61 9.19 -0.30 -4.26
C VAL A 61 10.45 -0.04 -5.07
N TYR A 62 10.28 0.56 -6.25
CA TYR A 62 11.39 0.90 -7.13
C TYR A 62 11.66 2.41 -7.16
N PHE A 63 12.94 2.76 -7.16
CA PHE A 63 13.41 4.11 -7.48
C PHE A 63 14.48 4.04 -8.55
N LYS A 64 14.25 4.71 -9.69
CA LYS A 64 15.17 4.72 -10.85
C LYS A 64 15.63 3.31 -11.26
N GLY A 65 14.70 2.34 -11.25
CA GLY A 65 14.94 0.95 -11.63
C GLY A 65 15.62 0.08 -10.56
N GLN A 66 16.00 0.65 -9.42
CA GLN A 66 16.54 -0.11 -8.28
C GLN A 66 15.42 -0.45 -7.31
N CYS A 67 15.32 -1.72 -6.91
CA CYS A 67 14.39 -2.16 -5.87
C CYS A 67 14.93 -1.75 -4.51
N LEU A 68 14.17 -0.94 -3.77
CA LEU A 68 14.54 -0.43 -2.46
C LEU A 68 13.95 -1.29 -1.34
N GLU A 69 12.69 -1.67 -1.50
CA GLU A 69 11.95 -2.45 -0.51
C GLU A 69 11.09 -3.52 -1.19
N GLU A 70 10.94 -4.65 -0.50
CA GLU A 70 10.02 -5.72 -0.85
C GLU A 70 9.18 -6.05 0.37
N TRP A 71 7.87 -6.04 0.21
CA TRP A 71 6.91 -6.34 1.27
C TRP A 71 6.02 -7.52 0.86
N SER A 72 5.71 -8.36 1.84
CA SER A 72 4.77 -9.47 1.68
C SER A 72 3.63 -9.30 2.69
N PHE A 73 2.40 -9.37 2.19
CA PHE A 73 1.18 -9.26 3.00
C PHE A 73 0.26 -10.43 2.70
N GLU A 74 -0.22 -11.11 3.74
CA GLU A 74 -1.17 -12.21 3.62
C GLU A 74 -2.56 -11.76 4.06
N PHE A 75 -3.57 -11.99 3.23
CA PHE A 75 -4.98 -11.85 3.60
C PHE A 75 -5.54 -13.21 4.03
N GLY A 76 -5.19 -14.27 3.29
CA GLY A 76 -5.65 -15.63 3.52
C GLY A 76 -6.91 -15.95 2.70
N PHE A 77 -7.85 -16.66 3.32
CA PHE A 77 -9.05 -17.16 2.65
C PHE A 77 -10.00 -16.02 2.25
N VAL A 78 -10.49 -16.05 1.02
CA VAL A 78 -11.50 -15.14 0.46
C VAL A 78 -12.70 -15.95 0.02
N MET A 79 -13.86 -15.68 0.61
CA MET A 79 -15.12 -16.30 0.19
C MET A 79 -15.50 -15.84 -1.23
N PRO A 80 -16.13 -16.70 -2.04
CA PRO A 80 -16.67 -16.28 -3.32
C PRO A 80 -17.79 -15.25 -3.13
N ASN A 81 -17.95 -14.33 -4.09
CA ASN A 81 -18.90 -13.23 -4.07
C ASN A 81 -18.85 -12.34 -2.81
N SER A 82 -17.65 -12.14 -2.24
CA SER A 82 -17.47 -11.36 -1.02
C SER A 82 -16.87 -9.97 -1.30
N VAL A 83 -17.16 -9.03 -0.40
CA VAL A 83 -16.51 -7.72 -0.33
C VAL A 83 -15.76 -7.64 1.00
N ASN A 84 -14.46 -7.38 0.94
CA ASN A 84 -13.57 -7.42 2.08
C ASN A 84 -12.87 -6.07 2.27
N THR A 85 -12.60 -5.76 3.53
CA THR A 85 -11.73 -4.64 3.91
C THR A 85 -10.50 -5.22 4.57
N TRP A 86 -9.34 -5.04 3.93
CA TRP A 86 -8.05 -5.51 4.38
C TRP A 86 -7.21 -4.37 4.91
N GLN A 87 -6.81 -4.45 6.18
CA GLN A 87 -5.88 -3.52 6.79
C GLN A 87 -4.49 -4.15 6.90
N SER A 88 -3.46 -3.40 6.52
CA SER A 88 -2.04 -3.78 6.64
C SER A 88 -1.24 -2.64 7.25
N MET A 89 -0.15 -2.97 7.94
CA MET A 89 0.81 -1.99 8.44
C MET A 89 2.08 -2.03 7.58
N ILE A 90 2.56 -0.85 7.20
CA ILE A 90 3.83 -0.64 6.50
C ILE A 90 4.72 0.14 7.45
N GLU A 91 5.76 -0.50 7.97
CA GLU A 91 6.74 0.13 8.85
C GLU A 91 7.78 0.88 8.00
N ALA A 92 8.17 2.07 8.43
CA ALA A 92 9.23 2.81 7.77
C ALA A 92 10.59 2.13 8.00
N ALA A 93 11.42 2.13 6.97
CA ALA A 93 12.84 1.87 7.13
C ALA A 93 13.46 2.91 8.10
N PRO A 94 14.60 2.59 8.75
CA PRO A 94 15.32 3.53 9.60
C PRO A 94 15.55 4.87 8.88
N GLU A 95 15.49 6.00 9.61
CA GLU A 95 15.63 7.34 9.01
C GLU A 95 16.90 7.52 8.16
N SER A 96 17.99 6.82 8.51
CA SER A 96 19.25 6.83 7.76
C SER A 96 19.15 6.23 6.36
N GLN A 97 18.11 5.45 6.08
CA GLN A 97 17.82 4.81 4.80
C GLN A 97 16.69 5.52 4.03
N MET A 98 15.99 6.44 4.69
CA MET A 98 14.89 7.20 4.08
C MET A 98 15.44 8.29 3.16
N MET A 99 14.98 8.30 1.90
CA MET A 99 15.31 9.36 0.96
C MET A 99 14.40 10.59 1.14
N PRO A 100 14.94 11.81 1.01
CA PRO A 100 14.12 13.02 1.10
C PRO A 100 13.15 13.12 -0.07
N ALA A 101 11.95 13.67 0.18
CA ALA A 101 10.86 13.77 -0.79
C ALA A 101 11.26 14.42 -2.13
N ASN A 102 12.16 15.38 -2.09
CA ASN A 102 12.68 16.13 -3.24
C ASN A 102 13.67 15.34 -4.10
N VAL A 103 14.16 14.19 -3.63
CA VAL A 103 14.90 13.22 -4.45
C VAL A 103 13.94 12.24 -5.14
N LEU A 104 12.73 12.08 -4.61
CA LEU A 104 11.69 11.18 -5.11
C LEU A 104 10.78 11.80 -6.19
N THR A 105 10.98 13.08 -6.53
CA THR A 105 10.23 13.84 -7.54
C THR A 105 11.16 14.30 -8.65
#